data_AF-A0A3D2AC54-F1
#
_entry.id   AF-A0A3D2AC54-F1
#
_cell.length_a   1.000
_cell.length_b   1.000
_cell.length_c   1.000
_cell.angle_alpha   90.00
_cell.angle_beta   90.00
_cell.angle_gamma   90.00
#
_symmetry.space_group_name_H-M   'P 1'
#
loop_
_entity.id
_entity.type
_entity.pdbx_description
1 polymer ?
#
loop_
_entity_poly.entity_id
_entity_poly.type
_entity_poly.pdbx_seq_one_letter_code
_entity_poly.pdbx_strand_id
1 'polypeptide(L)'
;TVSSCSAVGIQGGVAATDAPTESYPYAKDHGMLFYNLGKKGSGKNDILLPGYTYFIKFTALESGFRYTAARAKGDKSEYLVFDSRAVNEKPVHCGYYGIWLAVGNTVATLSNVHFYDKNGNDLGVWSPKHRATVTTGSFLQKDSSIPRWYTIKASGMSNLALSNKTPLTTKKMYMEYTVRSTKSEIDQSGVAYSNDPLAGYPHGKGMIRYEGKSETANTTGDMLLKPGASYIIEIERFDDDFTAIVQMTLNGKTTRSVFPSLYGTCNPESQFFSLWFGEGHQTNVDFTLENVKFYDEYHNDLEVQSNDPTVMFRRLGALVDYDGCEAMYYCKNNDAFYLLYKDSTYKYSSDDDQSEGTYSVASGKIKFSNRGESEYLFKSIKESNGDVYKRLYTYKISFVPEQKVQTLSLKNGYYAKKPSNPKKKDCKFVNWCTVDGKAFDFKSIVTESTQLYAKWRDKDGNEFLESLSTEAKQPTDYSKYITIAICSVLLCGAIVGGILILKGGKKK
;
A
#
# COMPACT_ATOMS: atom_id res chain seq x y z
N THR A 1 -20.76 -18.25 -21.17
CA THR A 1 -20.25 -19.62 -20.92
C THR A 1 -20.09 -19.86 -19.44
N VAL A 2 -20.37 -21.08 -18.95
CA VAL A 2 -20.18 -21.46 -17.55
C VAL A 2 -18.79 -22.06 -17.40
N SER A 3 -17.88 -21.30 -16.77
CA SER A 3 -16.51 -21.75 -16.54
C SER A 3 -16.43 -22.74 -15.39
N SER A 4 -17.20 -22.52 -14.33
CA SER A 4 -17.28 -23.37 -13.15
C SER A 4 -18.64 -23.22 -12.45
N CYS A 5 -19.04 -24.24 -11.71
CA CYS A 5 -20.19 -24.20 -10.80
C CYS A 5 -19.97 -25.24 -9.69
N SER A 6 -19.97 -24.80 -8.43
CA SER A 6 -19.74 -25.65 -7.25
C SER A 6 -20.97 -25.75 -6.34
N ALA A 7 -21.91 -24.81 -6.48
CA ALA A 7 -23.22 -24.87 -5.84
C ALA A 7 -24.24 -24.26 -6.79
N VAL A 8 -25.45 -24.81 -6.81
CA VAL A 8 -26.53 -24.25 -7.61
C VAL A 8 -27.84 -24.32 -6.84
N GLY A 9 -28.57 -23.20 -6.84
CA GLY A 9 -29.92 -23.12 -6.32
C GLY A 9 -30.87 -24.10 -7.01
N ILE A 10 -31.95 -24.45 -6.31
CA ILE A 10 -32.95 -25.40 -6.81
C ILE A 10 -33.87 -24.79 -7.87
N GLN A 11 -33.83 -23.48 -8.10
CA GLN A 11 -34.63 -22.82 -9.12
C GLN A 11 -33.72 -22.04 -10.09
N GLY A 12 -33.91 -22.25 -11.39
CA GLY A 12 -33.27 -21.41 -12.39
C GLY A 12 -34.00 -21.34 -13.69
N GLY A 13 -33.76 -20.24 -14.39
CA GLY A 13 -34.35 -20.00 -15.70
C GLY A 13 -34.16 -18.57 -16.15
N VAL A 14 -35.18 -18.02 -16.79
CA VAL A 14 -35.14 -16.71 -17.46
C VAL A 14 -36.22 -15.80 -16.92
N ALA A 15 -35.86 -14.56 -16.68
CA ALA A 15 -36.74 -13.56 -16.10
C ALA A 15 -36.78 -12.29 -16.94
N ALA A 16 -37.91 -11.58 -16.85
CA ALA A 16 -38.03 -10.19 -17.25
C ALA A 16 -38.62 -9.40 -16.09
N THR A 17 -38.17 -8.15 -15.90
CA THR A 17 -38.55 -7.30 -14.77
C THR A 17 -38.47 -5.81 -15.12
N ASP A 18 -39.25 -4.99 -14.42
CA ASP A 18 -39.09 -3.53 -14.33
C ASP A 18 -38.41 -3.07 -13.01
N ALA A 19 -38.29 -3.97 -12.03
CA ALA A 19 -37.69 -3.75 -10.72
C ALA A 19 -36.42 -4.61 -10.55
N PRO A 20 -35.35 -4.36 -11.34
CA PRO A 20 -34.19 -5.24 -11.42
C PRO A 20 -33.41 -5.31 -10.10
N THR A 21 -33.58 -4.35 -9.18
CA THR A 21 -32.93 -4.27 -7.86
C THR A 21 -33.60 -5.12 -6.78
N GLU A 22 -34.79 -5.64 -7.04
CA GLU A 22 -35.55 -6.42 -6.06
C GLU A 22 -34.96 -7.82 -5.84
N SER A 23 -35.15 -8.34 -4.62
CA SER A 23 -34.67 -9.69 -4.29
C SER A 23 -35.46 -10.79 -5.02
N TYR A 24 -36.68 -10.50 -5.43
CA TYR A 24 -37.54 -11.33 -6.28
C TYR A 24 -38.09 -10.46 -7.40
N PRO A 25 -37.30 -10.18 -8.45
CA PRO A 25 -37.63 -9.16 -9.45
C PRO A 25 -38.85 -9.50 -10.33
N TYR A 26 -39.35 -10.73 -10.25
CA TYR A 26 -40.58 -11.19 -10.91
C TYR A 26 -41.81 -11.21 -9.96
N ALA A 27 -41.64 -10.89 -8.68
CA ALA A 27 -42.71 -10.87 -7.71
C ALA A 27 -43.53 -9.56 -7.78
N LYS A 28 -44.71 -9.51 -7.14
CA LYS A 28 -45.50 -8.28 -6.90
C LYS A 28 -45.71 -7.42 -8.17
N ASP A 29 -46.11 -8.07 -9.25
CA ASP A 29 -46.42 -7.44 -10.55
C ASP A 29 -45.24 -6.77 -11.28
N HIS A 30 -44.00 -6.91 -10.77
CA HIS A 30 -42.81 -6.34 -11.37
C HIS A 30 -42.25 -7.12 -12.57
N GLY A 31 -42.72 -8.35 -12.81
CA GLY A 31 -42.12 -9.17 -13.85
C GLY A 31 -42.67 -10.57 -14.00
N MET A 32 -41.90 -11.37 -14.72
CA MET A 32 -42.25 -12.74 -15.07
C MET A 32 -41.01 -13.63 -15.04
N LEU A 33 -41.19 -14.89 -14.62
CA LEU A 33 -40.14 -15.89 -14.56
C LEU A 33 -40.61 -17.19 -15.23
N PHE A 34 -39.81 -17.71 -16.15
CA PHE A 34 -39.86 -19.11 -16.58
C PHE A 34 -38.70 -19.85 -15.93
N TYR A 35 -38.98 -20.96 -15.25
CA TYR A 35 -37.96 -21.69 -14.48
C TYR A 35 -38.18 -23.20 -14.48
N ASN A 36 -37.13 -23.93 -14.15
CA ASN A 36 -37.21 -25.32 -13.70
C ASN A 36 -36.91 -25.42 -12.22
N LEU A 37 -37.58 -26.35 -11.55
CA LEU A 37 -37.20 -26.80 -10.22
C LEU A 37 -36.27 -28.00 -10.37
N GLY A 38 -35.05 -27.88 -9.85
CA GLY A 38 -34.24 -29.04 -9.56
C GLY A 38 -34.93 -29.92 -8.54
N LYS A 39 -34.76 -31.26 -8.63
CA LYS A 39 -35.20 -32.15 -7.55
C LYS A 39 -34.51 -31.72 -6.25
N LYS A 40 -35.26 -31.54 -5.16
CA LYS A 40 -34.72 -31.17 -3.84
C LYS A 40 -33.60 -32.15 -3.46
N GLY A 41 -32.38 -31.63 -3.21
CA GLY A 41 -31.19 -32.44 -2.90
C GLY A 41 -30.44 -33.03 -4.10
N SER A 42 -30.86 -32.78 -5.34
CA SER A 42 -30.17 -33.29 -6.54
C SER A 42 -29.08 -32.38 -7.11
N GLY A 43 -29.03 -31.10 -6.71
CA GLY A 43 -28.10 -30.10 -7.27
C GLY A 43 -28.29 -29.86 -8.78
N LYS A 44 -29.42 -30.25 -9.38
CA LYS A 44 -29.67 -30.12 -10.82
C LYS A 44 -30.57 -28.94 -11.13
N ASN A 45 -29.96 -27.79 -11.39
CA ASN A 45 -30.53 -26.74 -12.21
C ASN A 45 -30.00 -26.93 -13.63
N ASP A 46 -30.86 -26.87 -14.65
CA ASP A 46 -30.42 -27.08 -16.05
C ASP A 46 -29.65 -25.88 -16.62
N ILE A 47 -29.68 -24.76 -15.91
CA ILE A 47 -28.80 -23.61 -16.13
C ILE A 47 -27.58 -23.73 -15.21
N LEU A 48 -26.39 -23.35 -15.69
CA LEU A 48 -25.08 -23.45 -14.99
C LEU A 48 -24.33 -24.79 -15.06
N LEU A 49 -24.52 -25.61 -16.09
CA LEU A 49 -23.67 -26.79 -16.29
C LEU A 49 -22.23 -26.39 -16.73
N PRO A 50 -21.18 -26.82 -16.01
CA PRO A 50 -19.80 -26.47 -16.36
C PRO A 50 -19.38 -26.87 -17.78
N GLY A 51 -18.76 -25.92 -18.47
CA GLY A 51 -18.28 -26.06 -19.85
C GLY A 51 -19.35 -25.83 -20.92
N TYR A 52 -20.59 -25.53 -20.55
CA TYR A 52 -21.63 -25.17 -21.52
C TYR A 52 -21.66 -23.66 -21.79
N THR A 53 -21.91 -23.32 -23.05
CA THR A 53 -22.28 -21.95 -23.49
C THR A 53 -23.78 -21.91 -23.70
N TYR A 54 -24.43 -20.89 -23.13
CA TYR A 54 -25.87 -20.70 -23.18
C TYR A 54 -26.20 -19.56 -24.14
N PHE A 55 -27.22 -19.78 -24.96
CA PHE A 55 -27.75 -18.80 -25.91
C PHE A 55 -29.21 -18.58 -25.59
N ILE A 56 -29.58 -17.36 -25.25
CA ILE A 56 -30.95 -17.03 -24.82
C ILE A 56 -31.42 -15.82 -25.60
N LYS A 57 -32.46 -16.02 -26.41
CA LYS A 57 -33.16 -14.94 -27.12
C LYS A 57 -34.42 -14.61 -26.35
N PHE A 58 -34.57 -13.34 -25.99
CA PHE A 58 -35.80 -12.79 -25.44
C PHE A 58 -36.60 -12.10 -26.55
N THR A 59 -37.93 -12.18 -26.48
CA THR A 59 -38.85 -11.43 -27.35
C THR A 59 -39.89 -10.78 -26.45
N ALA A 60 -39.77 -9.46 -26.28
CA ALA A 60 -40.71 -8.65 -25.52
C ALA A 60 -42.10 -8.70 -26.17
N LEU A 61 -43.14 -8.82 -25.35
CA LEU A 61 -44.55 -8.83 -25.74
C LEU A 61 -45.33 -7.87 -24.84
N GLU A 62 -46.52 -7.45 -25.27
CA GLU A 62 -47.41 -6.60 -24.45
C GLU A 62 -47.77 -7.22 -23.09
N SER A 63 -47.81 -8.55 -23.01
CA SER A 63 -48.16 -9.32 -21.81
C SER A 63 -46.97 -10.01 -21.13
N GLY A 64 -45.73 -9.58 -21.43
CA GLY A 64 -44.51 -10.13 -20.85
C GLY A 64 -43.45 -10.43 -21.91
N PHE A 65 -43.02 -11.69 -22.02
CA PHE A 65 -42.01 -12.10 -22.99
C PHE A 65 -42.13 -13.57 -23.41
N ARG A 66 -41.57 -13.88 -24.57
CA ARG A 66 -41.21 -15.25 -25.00
C ARG A 66 -39.70 -15.40 -24.99
N TYR A 67 -39.23 -16.63 -24.88
CA TYR A 67 -37.81 -16.94 -24.98
C TYR A 67 -37.55 -18.11 -25.92
N THR A 68 -36.31 -18.17 -26.41
CA THR A 68 -35.70 -19.38 -26.96
C THR A 68 -34.37 -19.55 -26.27
N ALA A 69 -34.17 -20.66 -25.57
CA ALA A 69 -32.94 -20.94 -24.86
C ALA A 69 -32.32 -22.23 -25.43
N ALA A 70 -31.01 -22.22 -25.60
CA ALA A 70 -30.23 -23.38 -25.98
C ALA A 70 -28.90 -23.38 -25.21
N ARG A 71 -28.29 -24.55 -25.06
CA ARG A 71 -26.92 -24.69 -24.55
C ARG A 71 -26.10 -25.57 -25.47
N ALA A 72 -24.80 -25.31 -25.54
CA ALA A 72 -23.85 -26.09 -26.33
C ALA A 72 -22.56 -26.37 -25.57
N LYS A 73 -21.94 -27.53 -25.84
CA LYS A 73 -20.63 -27.95 -25.33
C LYS A 73 -19.91 -28.79 -26.40
N GLY A 74 -18.86 -28.24 -26.98
CA GLY A 74 -18.27 -28.80 -28.20
C GLY A 74 -19.31 -28.86 -29.33
N ASP A 75 -19.40 -29.99 -30.02
CA ASP A 75 -20.34 -30.18 -31.13
C ASP A 75 -21.77 -30.55 -30.69
N LYS A 76 -22.02 -30.66 -29.38
CA LYS A 76 -23.34 -31.00 -28.84
C LYS A 76 -24.11 -29.75 -28.48
N SER A 77 -25.34 -29.63 -28.97
CA SER A 77 -26.28 -28.56 -28.60
C SER A 77 -27.68 -29.10 -28.32
N GLU A 78 -28.39 -28.46 -27.40
CA GLU A 78 -29.79 -28.80 -27.09
C GLU A 78 -30.60 -27.54 -26.75
N TYR A 79 -31.90 -27.58 -27.05
CA TYR A 79 -32.85 -26.57 -26.59
C TYR A 79 -33.20 -26.80 -25.12
N LEU A 80 -33.39 -25.69 -24.40
CA LEU A 80 -33.82 -25.69 -23.01
C LEU A 80 -35.28 -25.24 -22.95
N VAL A 81 -36.07 -26.01 -22.22
CA VAL A 81 -37.45 -25.67 -21.87
C VAL A 81 -37.53 -25.50 -20.36
N PHE A 82 -38.11 -24.39 -19.95
CA PHE A 82 -38.44 -24.10 -18.56
C PHE A 82 -39.94 -24.36 -18.35
N ASP A 83 -40.26 -25.43 -17.62
CA ASP A 83 -41.59 -26.04 -17.53
C ASP A 83 -42.51 -25.36 -16.51
N SER A 84 -41.94 -24.54 -15.61
CA SER A 84 -42.69 -23.77 -14.62
C SER A 84 -42.72 -22.29 -14.98
N ARG A 85 -43.84 -21.65 -14.66
CA ARG A 85 -44.05 -20.22 -14.89
C ARG A 85 -44.56 -19.56 -13.61
N ALA A 86 -43.86 -18.52 -13.16
CA ALA A 86 -44.36 -17.63 -12.12
C ALA A 86 -44.76 -16.31 -12.79
N VAL A 87 -46.05 -15.99 -12.71
CA VAL A 87 -46.66 -14.77 -13.23
C VAL A 87 -47.50 -14.19 -12.10
N ASN A 88 -47.20 -12.96 -11.69
CA ASN A 88 -48.20 -12.12 -11.04
C ASN A 88 -48.90 -11.30 -12.13
N GLU A 89 -50.13 -10.87 -11.91
CA GLU A 89 -51.01 -10.38 -12.98
C GLU A 89 -50.34 -9.28 -13.83
N LYS A 90 -50.23 -9.58 -15.13
CA LYS A 90 -49.82 -8.72 -16.27
C LYS A 90 -48.85 -7.57 -15.97
N PRO A 91 -47.52 -7.82 -15.89
CA PRO A 91 -46.55 -6.75 -16.11
C PRO A 91 -46.68 -6.20 -17.53
N VAL A 92 -47.13 -4.95 -17.64
CA VAL A 92 -47.24 -4.20 -18.89
C VAL A 92 -45.89 -3.52 -19.13
N HIS A 93 -44.99 -4.23 -19.83
CA HIS A 93 -43.61 -3.83 -20.20
C HIS A 93 -42.52 -4.03 -19.12
N CYS A 94 -41.63 -4.99 -19.38
CA CYS A 94 -40.36 -5.14 -18.64
C CYS A 94 -39.21 -4.48 -19.42
N GLY A 95 -38.40 -3.66 -18.72
CA GLY A 95 -37.20 -3.04 -19.28
C GLY A 95 -35.95 -3.91 -19.21
N TYR A 96 -35.94 -4.91 -18.30
CA TYR A 96 -34.78 -5.75 -18.02
C TYR A 96 -35.09 -7.22 -18.28
N TYR A 97 -34.12 -7.93 -18.83
CA TYR A 97 -34.21 -9.35 -19.18
C TYR A 97 -32.94 -10.05 -18.71
N GLY A 98 -33.05 -11.27 -18.19
CA GLY A 98 -31.91 -11.93 -17.56
C GLY A 98 -32.12 -13.38 -17.24
N ILE A 99 -31.10 -13.95 -16.60
CA ILE A 99 -31.15 -15.27 -16.00
C ILE A 99 -31.47 -15.16 -14.51
N TRP A 100 -32.30 -16.06 -14.02
CA TRP A 100 -32.62 -16.20 -12.61
C TRP A 100 -31.96 -17.46 -12.05
N LEU A 101 -31.30 -17.34 -10.91
CA LEU A 101 -30.42 -18.36 -10.33
C LEU A 101 -30.67 -18.53 -8.81
N ALA A 102 -31.93 -18.65 -8.37
CA ALA A 102 -32.25 -18.53 -6.95
C ALA A 102 -32.95 -19.75 -6.30
N VAL A 103 -33.29 -19.56 -5.03
CA VAL A 103 -33.69 -20.57 -4.04
C VAL A 103 -32.52 -21.52 -3.68
N GLY A 104 -31.72 -21.08 -2.72
CA GLY A 104 -30.51 -21.78 -2.26
C GLY A 104 -29.22 -21.06 -2.65
N ASN A 105 -28.10 -21.63 -2.23
CA ASN A 105 -26.77 -21.07 -2.51
C ASN A 105 -26.36 -21.40 -3.95
N THR A 106 -25.99 -20.37 -4.71
CA THR A 106 -25.45 -20.51 -6.06
C THR A 106 -24.03 -19.94 -6.08
N VAL A 107 -23.08 -20.76 -6.54
CA VAL A 107 -21.68 -20.38 -6.74
C VAL A 107 -21.28 -20.87 -8.14
N ALA A 108 -21.15 -19.93 -9.07
CA ALA A 108 -20.76 -20.19 -10.45
C ALA A 108 -19.98 -19.03 -11.04
N THR A 109 -19.08 -19.34 -11.97
CA THR A 109 -18.35 -18.35 -12.76
C THR A 109 -18.85 -18.37 -14.20
N LEU A 110 -19.32 -17.23 -14.67
CA LEU A 110 -19.68 -17.03 -16.07
C LEU A 110 -18.61 -16.21 -16.78
N SER A 111 -18.24 -16.63 -17.99
CA SER A 111 -17.33 -15.92 -18.89
C SER A 111 -18.06 -15.59 -20.19
N ASN A 112 -17.61 -14.53 -20.90
CA ASN A 112 -18.20 -14.09 -22.17
C ASN A 112 -19.72 -13.91 -22.08
N VAL A 113 -20.17 -13.16 -21.06
CA VAL A 113 -21.58 -12.83 -20.87
C VAL A 113 -21.86 -11.56 -21.65
N HIS A 114 -22.75 -11.66 -22.64
CA HIS A 114 -23.13 -10.54 -23.50
C HIS A 114 -24.65 -10.43 -23.54
N PHE A 115 -25.15 -9.23 -23.32
CA PHE A 115 -26.55 -8.88 -23.55
C PHE A 115 -26.55 -7.86 -24.68
N TYR A 116 -27.24 -8.14 -25.77
CA TYR A 116 -27.27 -7.26 -26.93
C TYR A 116 -28.64 -7.25 -27.59
N ASP A 117 -28.99 -6.13 -28.20
CA ASP A 117 -30.24 -6.01 -28.95
C ASP A 117 -30.13 -6.62 -30.36
N LYS A 118 -31.23 -6.57 -31.13
CA LYS A 118 -31.27 -7.11 -32.50
C LYS A 118 -30.28 -6.44 -33.46
N ASN A 119 -29.79 -5.25 -33.15
CA ASN A 119 -28.83 -4.50 -33.95
C ASN A 119 -27.39 -4.75 -33.50
N GLY A 120 -27.18 -5.56 -32.44
CA GLY A 120 -25.88 -5.82 -31.86
C GLY A 120 -25.40 -4.75 -30.87
N ASN A 121 -26.27 -3.82 -30.46
CA ASN A 121 -25.90 -2.84 -29.43
C ASN A 121 -25.75 -3.55 -28.09
N ASP A 122 -24.63 -3.32 -27.39
CA ASP A 122 -24.39 -3.84 -26.05
C ASP A 122 -25.35 -3.18 -25.05
N LEU A 123 -26.10 -4.01 -24.31
CA LEU A 123 -27.05 -3.60 -23.29
C LEU A 123 -26.46 -3.65 -21.88
N GLY A 124 -25.23 -4.15 -21.74
CA GLY A 124 -24.54 -4.29 -20.46
C GLY A 124 -24.98 -5.50 -19.65
N VAL A 125 -24.16 -5.86 -18.66
CA VAL A 125 -24.42 -6.94 -17.71
C VAL A 125 -24.47 -6.35 -16.32
N TRP A 126 -25.47 -6.73 -15.53
CA TRP A 126 -25.65 -6.22 -14.18
C TRP A 126 -26.34 -7.27 -13.29
N SER A 127 -26.16 -7.16 -11.97
CA SER A 127 -26.79 -8.04 -10.97
C SER A 127 -27.42 -7.23 -9.82
N PRO A 128 -28.64 -7.58 -9.36
CA PRO A 128 -29.26 -6.96 -8.20
C PRO A 128 -28.38 -7.03 -6.96
N LYS A 129 -28.36 -5.92 -6.21
CA LYS A 129 -27.69 -5.79 -4.91
C LYS A 129 -26.24 -6.27 -4.92
N HIS A 130 -25.58 -6.17 -6.08
CA HIS A 130 -24.20 -6.63 -6.29
C HIS A 130 -23.94 -8.09 -5.87
N ARG A 131 -25.01 -8.91 -5.84
CA ARG A 131 -24.98 -10.33 -5.45
C ARG A 131 -24.12 -11.20 -6.36
N ALA A 132 -23.82 -10.71 -7.55
CA ALA A 132 -22.77 -11.23 -8.40
C ALA A 132 -21.77 -10.12 -8.69
N THR A 133 -20.48 -10.45 -8.62
CA THR A 133 -19.42 -9.55 -9.07
C THR A 133 -19.34 -9.61 -10.60
N VAL A 134 -19.62 -8.48 -11.25
CA VAL A 134 -19.55 -8.35 -12.72
C VAL A 134 -18.22 -7.68 -13.09
N THR A 135 -17.40 -8.36 -13.89
CA THR A 135 -16.13 -7.82 -14.38
C THR A 135 -16.24 -7.50 -15.87
N THR A 136 -15.76 -6.34 -16.30
CA THR A 136 -15.68 -5.98 -17.74
C THR A 136 -14.54 -6.71 -18.44
N GLY A 137 -14.43 -6.63 -19.77
CA GLY A 137 -13.34 -7.25 -20.53
C GLY A 137 -11.94 -6.66 -20.27
N SER A 138 -11.86 -5.45 -19.72
CA SER A 138 -10.60 -4.71 -19.54
C SER A 138 -9.81 -5.20 -18.32
N PHE A 139 -8.49 -5.31 -18.45
CA PHE A 139 -7.58 -5.59 -17.34
C PHE A 139 -7.28 -4.32 -16.54
N LEU A 140 -7.16 -4.47 -15.21
CA LEU A 140 -6.69 -3.42 -14.31
C LEU A 140 -5.23 -3.07 -14.67
N GLN A 141 -4.88 -1.80 -14.55
CA GLN A 141 -3.53 -1.31 -14.81
C GLN A 141 -2.88 -0.90 -13.50
N LYS A 142 -1.59 -1.19 -13.36
CA LYS A 142 -0.82 -0.71 -12.21
C LYS A 142 -0.70 0.81 -12.28
N ASP A 143 -0.74 1.44 -11.12
CA ASP A 143 -0.58 2.87 -10.98
C ASP A 143 0.88 3.24 -10.69
N SER A 144 1.54 3.80 -11.71
CA SER A 144 2.89 4.33 -11.60
C SER A 144 2.95 5.74 -11.02
N SER A 145 1.82 6.45 -10.92
CA SER A 145 1.75 7.82 -10.40
C SER A 145 1.84 7.86 -8.88
N ILE A 146 1.39 6.81 -8.17
CA ILE A 146 1.53 6.69 -6.72
C ILE A 146 3.01 6.53 -6.36
N PRO A 147 3.65 7.55 -5.76
CA PRO A 147 5.09 7.57 -5.56
C PRO A 147 5.51 6.81 -4.30
N ARG A 148 4.56 6.37 -3.47
CA ARG A 148 4.77 5.71 -2.19
C ARG A 148 4.37 4.23 -2.28
N TRP A 149 5.20 3.35 -1.74
CA TRP A 149 4.87 1.93 -1.60
C TRP A 149 5.58 1.32 -0.40
N TYR A 150 5.23 0.09 -0.04
CA TYR A 150 5.78 -0.59 1.13
C TYR A 150 6.39 -1.94 0.77
N THR A 151 7.46 -2.32 1.45
CA THR A 151 7.77 -3.73 1.70
C THR A 151 7.21 -4.10 3.06
N ILE A 152 6.37 -5.12 3.12
CA ILE A 152 5.71 -5.57 4.34
C ILE A 152 6.19 -6.98 4.65
N LYS A 153 6.65 -7.21 5.87
CA LYS A 153 7.06 -8.53 6.35
C LYS A 153 6.27 -8.90 7.59
N ALA A 154 5.57 -10.02 7.51
CA ALA A 154 4.87 -10.67 8.62
C ALA A 154 5.57 -11.99 8.93
N SER A 155 5.64 -12.37 10.21
CA SER A 155 6.26 -13.64 10.60
C SER A 155 5.65 -14.22 11.87
N GLY A 156 5.23 -15.48 11.85
CA GLY A 156 4.70 -16.18 13.03
C GLY A 156 3.39 -15.63 13.59
N MET A 157 2.56 -14.98 12.77
CA MET A 157 1.31 -14.32 13.19
C MET A 157 0.07 -15.16 12.83
N SER A 158 -1.05 -14.92 13.49
CA SER A 158 -2.36 -15.46 13.08
C SER A 158 -3.36 -14.31 12.95
N ASN A 159 -4.36 -14.44 12.08
CA ASN A 159 -5.45 -13.44 11.96
C ASN A 159 -4.93 -12.04 11.59
N LEU A 160 -4.09 -12.00 10.56
CA LEU A 160 -3.44 -10.77 10.13
C LEU A 160 -4.33 -10.00 9.14
N ALA A 161 -4.50 -8.71 9.41
CA ALA A 161 -5.10 -7.76 8.50
C ALA A 161 -4.09 -6.69 8.09
N LEU A 162 -4.07 -6.35 6.79
CA LEU A 162 -3.40 -5.16 6.26
C LEU A 162 -4.48 -4.22 5.70
N SER A 163 -4.63 -3.04 6.30
CA SER A 163 -5.73 -2.13 6.01
C SER A 163 -5.24 -0.79 5.44
N ASN A 164 -6.09 -0.08 4.72
CA ASN A 164 -5.83 1.34 4.49
C ASN A 164 -5.76 2.05 5.84
N LYS A 165 -4.90 3.06 5.92
CA LYS A 165 -4.71 3.85 7.15
C LYS A 165 -5.48 5.16 7.08
N THR A 166 -5.52 5.80 5.91
CA THR A 166 -6.37 6.94 5.63
C THR A 166 -7.80 6.44 5.35
N PRO A 167 -8.83 6.96 6.05
CA PRO A 167 -10.22 6.57 5.80
C PRO A 167 -10.64 6.82 4.36
N LEU A 168 -11.32 5.85 3.74
CA LEU A 168 -11.82 5.96 2.37
C LEU A 168 -13.05 6.88 2.32
N THR A 169 -13.00 7.90 1.47
CA THR A 169 -14.12 8.84 1.21
C THR A 169 -14.84 8.59 -0.12
N THR A 170 -14.24 7.80 -1.01
CA THR A 170 -14.71 7.50 -2.37
C THR A 170 -15.39 6.12 -2.45
N LYS A 171 -15.97 5.72 -3.58
CA LYS A 171 -16.62 4.39 -3.66
C LYS A 171 -15.62 3.28 -3.95
N LYS A 172 -14.51 3.62 -4.60
CA LYS A 172 -13.53 2.67 -5.10
C LYS A 172 -12.17 2.86 -4.48
N MET A 173 -11.52 1.73 -4.23
CA MET A 173 -10.11 1.69 -3.90
C MET A 173 -9.41 0.50 -4.53
N TYR A 174 -8.09 0.59 -4.57
CA TYR A 174 -7.22 -0.39 -5.18
C TYR A 174 -6.14 -0.80 -4.19
N MET A 175 -5.76 -2.07 -4.26
CA MET A 175 -4.62 -2.62 -3.52
C MET A 175 -3.68 -3.30 -4.51
N GLU A 176 -2.44 -2.81 -4.59
CA GLU A 176 -1.39 -3.40 -5.39
C GLU A 176 -0.30 -3.98 -4.51
N TYR A 177 0.25 -5.14 -4.90
CA TYR A 177 1.45 -5.70 -4.27
C TYR A 177 2.06 -6.82 -5.11
N THR A 178 3.26 -7.26 -4.75
CA THR A 178 3.91 -8.46 -5.29
C THR A 178 4.35 -9.35 -4.14
N VAL A 179 4.06 -10.64 -4.23
CA VAL A 179 4.47 -11.61 -3.20
C VAL A 179 5.90 -12.04 -3.49
N ARG A 180 6.86 -11.56 -2.71
CA ARG A 180 8.26 -11.97 -2.85
C ARG A 180 8.48 -13.39 -2.34
N SER A 181 7.90 -13.70 -1.18
CA SER A 181 8.00 -15.02 -0.56
C SER A 181 6.85 -15.24 0.42
N THR A 182 6.40 -16.47 0.56
CA THR A 182 5.53 -16.90 1.66
C THR A 182 5.97 -18.28 2.14
N LYS A 183 5.77 -18.55 3.42
CA LYS A 183 5.74 -19.89 4.02
C LYS A 183 4.39 -20.18 4.68
N SER A 184 3.42 -19.28 4.46
CA SER A 184 2.11 -19.32 5.11
C SER A 184 1.25 -20.41 4.46
N GLU A 185 0.57 -21.19 5.28
CA GLU A 185 -0.50 -22.09 4.86
C GLU A 185 -1.83 -21.61 5.44
N ILE A 186 -2.33 -20.48 4.95
CA ILE A 186 -3.53 -19.86 5.52
C ILE A 186 -4.80 -20.65 5.18
N ASP A 187 -5.66 -20.81 6.18
CA ASP A 187 -6.98 -21.45 6.00
C ASP A 187 -7.96 -20.53 5.30
N GLN A 188 -7.80 -19.22 5.44
CA GLN A 188 -8.71 -18.23 4.86
C GLN A 188 -7.94 -16.99 4.41
N SER A 189 -8.28 -16.48 3.22
CA SER A 189 -7.84 -15.17 2.75
C SER A 189 -8.97 -14.39 2.11
N GLY A 190 -8.91 -13.06 2.21
CA GLY A 190 -10.05 -12.24 1.83
C GLY A 190 -9.78 -10.75 1.77
N VAL A 191 -10.85 -10.01 1.47
CA VAL A 191 -10.95 -8.57 1.67
C VAL A 191 -12.05 -8.33 2.69
N ALA A 192 -11.72 -7.69 3.80
CA ALA A 192 -12.67 -7.26 4.83
C ALA A 192 -13.00 -5.77 4.69
N TYR A 193 -14.18 -5.37 5.15
CA TYR A 193 -14.72 -4.02 5.14
C TYR A 193 -15.27 -3.70 6.54
N SER A 194 -14.76 -2.67 7.21
CA SER A 194 -15.13 -2.34 8.60
C SER A 194 -14.76 -0.91 9.02
N ASN A 195 -15.21 -0.51 10.22
CA ASN A 195 -14.74 0.68 10.95
C ASN A 195 -13.76 0.34 12.09
N ASP A 196 -13.28 -0.90 12.17
CA ASP A 196 -12.39 -1.38 13.22
C ASP A 196 -11.18 -2.12 12.61
N PRO A 197 -10.35 -1.43 11.80
CA PRO A 197 -9.28 -2.06 11.02
C PRO A 197 -8.17 -2.68 11.89
N LEU A 198 -8.09 -2.29 13.17
CA LEU A 198 -7.11 -2.80 14.12
C LEU A 198 -7.62 -3.97 14.96
N ALA A 199 -8.88 -4.39 14.78
CA ALA A 199 -9.39 -5.57 15.46
C ALA A 199 -8.67 -6.84 14.98
N GLY A 200 -8.58 -7.84 15.87
CA GLY A 200 -8.07 -9.16 15.50
C GLY A 200 -8.86 -9.82 14.37
N TYR A 201 -10.15 -9.47 14.24
CA TYR A 201 -11.01 -9.83 13.12
C TYR A 201 -11.74 -8.57 12.65
N PRO A 202 -11.20 -7.80 11.69
CA PRO A 202 -11.84 -6.54 11.25
C PRO A 202 -13.28 -6.73 10.79
N HIS A 203 -13.57 -7.88 10.18
CA HIS A 203 -14.91 -8.25 9.73
C HIS A 203 -15.88 -8.61 10.87
N GLY A 204 -15.45 -8.75 12.13
CA GLY A 204 -16.31 -9.08 13.26
C GLY A 204 -17.39 -8.02 13.55
N LYS A 205 -17.16 -6.77 13.14
CA LYS A 205 -18.14 -5.68 13.12
C LYS A 205 -18.35 -5.12 11.70
N GLY A 206 -18.13 -5.95 10.71
CA GLY A 206 -18.16 -5.57 9.31
C GLY A 206 -18.51 -6.75 8.44
N MET A 207 -17.92 -6.77 7.24
CA MET A 207 -18.17 -7.77 6.24
C MET A 207 -16.88 -8.23 5.61
N ILE A 208 -16.83 -9.48 5.15
CA ILE A 208 -15.67 -10.05 4.47
C ILE A 208 -16.10 -10.85 3.25
N ARG A 209 -15.35 -10.65 2.18
CA ARG A 209 -15.33 -11.53 1.02
C ARG A 209 -14.07 -12.37 1.09
N TYR A 210 -14.21 -13.68 1.13
CA TYR A 210 -13.09 -14.58 1.37
C TYR A 210 -13.16 -15.86 0.53
N GLU A 211 -12.04 -16.54 0.51
CA GLU A 211 -11.94 -17.96 0.19
C GLU A 211 -11.37 -18.70 1.40
N GLY A 212 -11.90 -19.88 1.66
CA GLY A 212 -11.40 -20.80 2.68
C GLY A 212 -10.77 -22.04 2.06
N LYS A 213 -9.98 -22.79 2.83
CA LYS A 213 -9.53 -24.13 2.47
C LYS A 213 -10.75 -24.99 2.16
N SER A 214 -10.73 -25.61 0.98
CA SER A 214 -11.75 -26.58 0.59
C SER A 214 -11.33 -27.97 1.07
N GLU A 215 -12.15 -28.60 1.93
CA GLU A 215 -11.95 -29.99 2.35
C GLU A 215 -11.97 -30.99 1.17
N THR A 216 -12.59 -30.62 0.05
CA THR A 216 -12.81 -31.51 -1.10
C THR A 216 -11.86 -31.26 -2.28
N ALA A 217 -11.22 -30.09 -2.36
CA ALA A 217 -10.41 -29.70 -3.52
C ALA A 217 -8.89 -29.70 -3.27
N ASN A 218 -8.41 -29.96 -2.04
CA ASN A 218 -6.99 -29.84 -1.68
C ASN A 218 -6.37 -28.47 -2.12
N THR A 219 -7.19 -27.43 -2.18
CA THR A 219 -6.74 -26.07 -2.50
C THR A 219 -6.66 -25.26 -1.22
N THR A 220 -5.47 -24.70 -0.97
CA THR A 220 -5.22 -23.70 0.07
C THR A 220 -6.01 -22.42 -0.22
N GLY A 221 -6.44 -21.68 0.80
CA GLY A 221 -6.99 -20.33 0.68
C GLY A 221 -5.89 -19.29 0.34
N ASP A 222 -4.98 -19.64 -0.57
CA ASP A 222 -3.74 -18.92 -0.86
C ASP A 222 -3.84 -17.97 -2.06
N MET A 223 -5.04 -17.63 -2.54
CA MET A 223 -5.23 -16.80 -3.74
C MET A 223 -4.41 -15.52 -3.67
N LEU A 224 -4.23 -14.96 -2.47
CA LEU A 224 -3.52 -13.69 -2.23
C LEU A 224 -2.02 -13.83 -1.95
N LEU A 225 -1.46 -15.03 -1.81
CA LEU A 225 -0.07 -15.23 -1.35
C LEU A 225 0.78 -16.10 -2.27
N LYS A 226 0.49 -16.19 -3.57
CA LYS A 226 1.30 -17.02 -4.48
C LYS A 226 2.69 -16.41 -4.71
N PRO A 227 3.80 -17.09 -4.35
CA PRO A 227 5.15 -16.57 -4.55
C PRO A 227 5.40 -16.14 -6.01
N GLY A 228 5.98 -14.97 -6.20
CA GLY A 228 6.29 -14.39 -7.51
C GLY A 228 5.11 -13.72 -8.22
N ALA A 229 3.89 -13.82 -7.67
CA ALA A 229 2.72 -13.19 -8.29
C ALA A 229 2.61 -11.69 -7.92
N SER A 230 2.23 -10.88 -8.91
CA SER A 230 1.76 -9.51 -8.70
C SER A 230 0.24 -9.47 -8.66
N TYR A 231 -0.31 -8.66 -7.76
CA TYR A 231 -1.73 -8.48 -7.54
C TYR A 231 -2.13 -7.02 -7.75
N ILE A 232 -3.29 -6.83 -8.37
CA ILE A 232 -4.08 -5.61 -8.33
C ILE A 232 -5.48 -6.03 -7.89
N ILE A 233 -6.00 -5.43 -6.82
CA ILE A 233 -7.33 -5.72 -6.31
C ILE A 233 -8.15 -4.45 -6.40
N GLU A 234 -9.20 -4.45 -7.19
CA GLU A 234 -10.19 -3.37 -7.24
C GLU A 234 -11.31 -3.71 -6.26
N ILE A 235 -11.68 -2.74 -5.43
CA ILE A 235 -12.74 -2.85 -4.46
C ILE A 235 -13.72 -1.71 -4.71
N GLU A 236 -15.01 -2.02 -4.78
CA GLU A 236 -16.09 -1.03 -4.89
C GLU A 236 -17.15 -1.26 -3.82
N ARG A 237 -17.45 -0.22 -3.02
CA ARG A 237 -18.50 -0.27 -1.99
C ARG A 237 -19.87 0.13 -2.51
N PHE A 238 -20.89 -0.50 -1.94
CA PHE A 238 -22.30 -0.23 -2.14
C PHE A 238 -23.03 -0.14 -0.79
N ASP A 239 -24.30 0.22 -0.81
CA ASP A 239 -25.06 0.50 0.41
C ASP A 239 -25.23 -0.75 1.31
N ASP A 240 -25.36 -1.93 0.70
CA ASP A 240 -25.57 -3.21 1.39
C ASP A 240 -24.55 -4.30 1.05
N ASP A 241 -23.54 -3.99 0.22
CA ASP A 241 -22.52 -4.93 -0.24
C ASP A 241 -21.20 -4.21 -0.61
N PHE A 242 -20.14 -4.95 -0.93
CA PHE A 242 -19.00 -4.46 -1.71
C PHE A 242 -18.58 -5.53 -2.71
N THR A 243 -17.82 -5.19 -3.75
CA THR A 243 -17.17 -6.17 -4.63
C THR A 243 -15.66 -6.10 -4.47
N ALA A 244 -14.98 -7.22 -4.74
CA ALA A 244 -13.52 -7.30 -4.72
C ALA A 244 -13.06 -8.18 -5.89
N ILE A 245 -12.46 -7.54 -6.90
CA ILE A 245 -11.94 -8.17 -8.10
C ILE A 245 -10.43 -8.30 -7.96
N VAL A 246 -9.93 -9.54 -7.99
CA VAL A 246 -8.50 -9.83 -7.86
C VAL A 246 -7.92 -10.11 -9.24
N GLN A 247 -6.98 -9.29 -9.68
CA GLN A 247 -6.17 -9.54 -10.86
C GLN A 247 -4.78 -10.01 -10.43
N MET A 248 -4.45 -11.25 -10.75
CA MET A 248 -3.15 -11.87 -10.46
C MET A 248 -2.35 -12.02 -11.76
N THR A 249 -1.08 -11.60 -11.75
CA THR A 249 -0.12 -11.87 -12.82
C THR A 249 1.02 -12.73 -12.28
N LEU A 250 1.22 -13.91 -12.86
CA LEU A 250 2.30 -14.83 -12.49
C LEU A 250 2.93 -15.41 -13.75
N ASN A 251 4.26 -15.35 -13.85
CA ASN A 251 5.02 -15.83 -15.03
C ASN A 251 4.49 -15.29 -16.37
N GLY A 252 4.11 -14.00 -16.40
CA GLY A 252 3.55 -13.33 -17.58
C GLY A 252 2.09 -13.68 -17.90
N LYS A 253 1.45 -14.58 -17.15
CA LYS A 253 0.03 -14.93 -17.31
C LYS A 253 -0.82 -14.14 -16.32
N THR A 254 -1.79 -13.40 -16.85
CA THR A 254 -2.77 -12.64 -16.05
C THR A 254 -4.09 -13.39 -15.96
N THR A 255 -4.62 -13.54 -14.74
CA THR A 255 -5.93 -14.12 -14.45
C THR A 255 -6.72 -13.18 -13.55
N ARG A 256 -8.04 -13.24 -13.64
CA ARG A 256 -8.95 -12.52 -12.73
C ARG A 256 -9.81 -13.50 -11.98
N SER A 257 -10.05 -13.21 -10.72
CA SER A 257 -10.85 -13.98 -9.79
C SER A 257 -11.62 -13.05 -8.85
N VAL A 258 -12.62 -13.62 -8.18
CA VAL A 258 -13.41 -12.97 -7.14
C VAL A 258 -13.48 -13.93 -5.98
N PHE A 259 -13.68 -13.41 -4.78
CA PHE A 259 -13.86 -14.26 -3.61
C PHE A 259 -15.25 -14.91 -3.63
N PRO A 260 -15.33 -16.25 -3.48
CA PRO A 260 -16.59 -16.99 -3.63
C PRO A 260 -17.53 -16.85 -2.43
N SER A 261 -17.00 -16.53 -1.25
CA SER A 261 -17.77 -16.51 0.00
C SER A 261 -17.92 -15.09 0.54
N LEU A 262 -19.06 -14.85 1.18
CA LEU A 262 -19.40 -13.59 1.86
C LEU A 262 -19.86 -13.92 3.28
N TYR A 263 -19.36 -13.16 4.25
CA TYR A 263 -19.77 -13.27 5.66
C TYR A 263 -19.80 -11.90 6.34
N GLY A 264 -20.67 -11.75 7.33
CA GLY A 264 -20.81 -10.51 8.12
C GLY A 264 -21.97 -9.64 7.67
N THR A 265 -21.96 -8.38 8.11
CA THR A 265 -23.02 -7.40 7.83
C THR A 265 -22.39 -6.14 7.25
N CYS A 266 -22.93 -5.67 6.12
CA CYS A 266 -22.47 -4.42 5.54
C CYS A 266 -22.83 -3.24 6.46
N ASN A 267 -21.86 -2.38 6.71
CA ASN A 267 -22.09 -1.05 7.24
C ASN A 267 -21.59 -0.04 6.19
N PRO A 268 -22.49 0.67 5.47
CA PRO A 268 -22.11 1.56 4.39
C PRO A 268 -21.21 2.73 4.85
N GLU A 269 -21.26 3.07 6.14
CA GLU A 269 -20.40 4.08 6.76
C GLU A 269 -18.99 3.56 7.09
N SER A 270 -18.67 2.30 6.75
CA SER A 270 -17.33 1.77 6.96
C SER A 270 -16.31 2.43 6.05
N GLN A 271 -15.14 2.76 6.58
CA GLN A 271 -14.13 3.53 5.85
C GLN A 271 -12.84 2.75 5.59
N PHE A 272 -12.74 1.52 6.09
CA PHE A 272 -11.53 0.73 5.99
C PHE A 272 -11.78 -0.61 5.31
N PHE A 273 -10.97 -0.88 4.30
CA PHE A 273 -10.81 -2.19 3.70
C PHE A 273 -9.50 -2.81 4.13
N SER A 274 -9.50 -4.13 4.29
CA SER A 274 -8.33 -4.87 4.74
C SER A 274 -8.10 -6.10 3.87
N LEU A 275 -6.86 -6.32 3.44
CA LEU A 275 -6.42 -7.66 3.08
C LEU A 275 -6.42 -8.51 4.33
N TRP A 276 -7.08 -9.65 4.27
CA TRP A 276 -7.24 -10.58 5.37
C TRP A 276 -6.49 -11.87 5.12
N PHE A 277 -5.73 -12.31 6.11
CA PHE A 277 -4.98 -13.56 6.12
C PHE A 277 -5.22 -14.26 7.46
N GLY A 278 -6.23 -15.13 7.54
CA GLY A 278 -6.45 -15.93 8.74
C GLY A 278 -7.80 -16.61 8.88
N GLU A 279 -7.77 -17.85 9.36
CA GLU A 279 -8.76 -18.48 10.23
C GLU A 279 -8.00 -19.66 10.87
N GLY A 280 -8.25 -20.00 12.13
CA GLY A 280 -7.59 -21.14 12.80
C GLY A 280 -6.29 -20.81 13.57
N HIS A 281 -6.17 -21.39 14.78
CA HIS A 281 -5.05 -21.19 15.71
C HIS A 281 -3.76 -21.92 15.32
N GLN A 282 -3.73 -22.64 14.19
CA GLN A 282 -2.63 -23.53 13.81
C GLN A 282 -1.82 -23.04 12.59
N THR A 283 -2.26 -21.99 11.90
CA THR A 283 -1.59 -21.53 10.68
C THR A 283 -0.96 -20.16 10.90
N ASN A 284 0.38 -20.14 10.90
CA ASN A 284 1.14 -18.91 10.96
C ASN A 284 1.21 -18.24 9.59
N VAL A 285 1.10 -16.92 9.59
CA VAL A 285 1.29 -16.02 8.48
C VAL A 285 2.74 -15.57 8.48
N ASP A 286 3.47 -16.02 7.46
CA ASP A 286 4.87 -15.76 7.19
C ASP A 286 5.02 -15.35 5.72
N PHE A 287 5.14 -14.06 5.46
CA PHE A 287 5.32 -13.56 4.09
C PHE A 287 6.21 -12.32 4.00
N THR A 288 6.65 -12.02 2.79
CA THR A 288 7.20 -10.73 2.40
C THR A 288 6.47 -10.26 1.14
N LEU A 289 5.80 -9.12 1.26
CA LEU A 289 5.17 -8.41 0.15
C LEU A 289 6.05 -7.22 -0.24
N GLU A 290 6.15 -6.95 -1.53
CA GLU A 290 6.87 -5.81 -2.10
C GLU A 290 5.92 -4.95 -2.94
N ASN A 291 6.29 -3.69 -3.12
CA ASN A 291 5.51 -2.71 -3.89
C ASN A 291 4.05 -2.60 -3.43
N VAL A 292 3.81 -2.72 -2.12
CA VAL A 292 2.45 -2.63 -1.56
C VAL A 292 1.96 -1.19 -1.66
N LYS A 293 0.78 -0.95 -2.25
CA LYS A 293 0.15 0.38 -2.37
C LYS A 293 -1.35 0.26 -2.23
N PHE A 294 -1.96 1.09 -1.37
CA PHE A 294 -3.41 1.23 -1.30
C PHE A 294 -3.78 2.65 -1.73
N TYR A 295 -4.71 2.80 -2.66
CA TYR A 295 -5.09 4.11 -3.21
C TYR A 295 -6.55 4.14 -3.66
N ASP A 296 -7.14 5.33 -3.78
CA ASP A 296 -8.53 5.50 -4.24
C ASP A 296 -8.66 5.66 -5.77
N GLU A 297 -9.89 5.82 -6.27
CA GLU A 297 -10.17 6.08 -7.69
C GLU A 297 -9.62 7.38 -8.26
N TYR A 298 -9.13 8.28 -7.42
CA TYR A 298 -8.46 9.51 -7.83
C TYR A 298 -6.95 9.42 -7.65
N HIS A 299 -6.41 8.22 -7.43
CA HIS A 299 -4.99 7.98 -7.25
C HIS A 299 -4.42 8.70 -6.01
N ASN A 300 -5.25 8.91 -4.98
CA ASN A 300 -4.75 9.37 -3.70
C ASN A 300 -4.22 8.19 -2.89
N ASP A 301 -3.01 8.31 -2.36
CA ASP A 301 -2.41 7.30 -1.47
C ASP A 301 -3.15 7.23 -0.13
N LEU A 302 -3.63 6.03 0.20
CA LEU A 302 -4.38 5.76 1.43
C LEU A 302 -3.51 5.23 2.57
N GLU A 303 -2.20 5.08 2.35
CA GLU A 303 -1.26 4.43 3.27
C GLU A 303 -1.69 2.99 3.66
N VAL A 304 -0.80 2.27 4.36
CA VAL A 304 -1.07 0.90 4.81
C VAL A 304 -0.77 0.80 6.29
N GLN A 305 -1.63 0.10 7.02
CA GLN A 305 -1.46 -0.26 8.43
C GLN A 305 -1.77 -1.73 8.66
N SER A 306 -1.53 -2.24 9.87
CA SER A 306 -1.91 -3.59 10.27
C SER A 306 -2.56 -3.61 11.65
N ASN A 307 -3.42 -4.60 11.88
CA ASN A 307 -3.97 -4.91 13.20
C ASN A 307 -2.94 -5.51 14.18
N ASP A 308 -1.78 -5.94 13.69
CA ASP A 308 -0.68 -6.43 14.53
C ASP A 308 0.51 -5.45 14.49
N PRO A 309 0.92 -4.88 15.64
CA PRO A 309 2.00 -3.90 15.68
C PRO A 309 3.40 -4.49 15.45
N THR A 310 3.53 -5.83 15.43
CA THR A 310 4.81 -6.52 15.18
C THR A 310 5.09 -6.73 13.70
N VAL A 311 4.14 -6.39 12.81
CA VAL A 311 4.35 -6.38 11.36
C VAL A 311 5.39 -5.33 10.99
N MET A 312 6.40 -5.75 10.23
CA MET A 312 7.45 -4.86 9.78
C MET A 312 7.03 -4.15 8.50
N PHE A 313 6.88 -2.84 8.58
CA PHE A 313 6.68 -1.97 7.43
C PHE A 313 8.01 -1.30 7.05
N ARG A 314 8.43 -1.44 5.80
CA ARG A 314 9.49 -0.63 5.20
C ARG A 314 8.89 0.19 4.08
N ARG A 315 8.63 1.47 4.35
CA ARG A 315 8.19 2.43 3.35
C ARG A 315 9.31 2.69 2.33
N LEU A 316 8.93 2.70 1.05
CA LEU A 316 9.77 2.88 -0.12
C LEU A 316 9.07 3.85 -1.09
N GLY A 317 9.81 4.32 -2.09
CA GLY A 317 9.34 5.35 -3.02
C GLY A 317 9.86 6.74 -2.69
N ALA A 318 9.22 7.79 -3.23
CA ALA A 318 9.64 9.16 -3.01
C ALA A 318 9.80 9.38 -1.49
N LEU A 319 11.02 9.75 -1.09
CA LEU A 319 11.39 9.84 0.32
C LEU A 319 10.43 10.80 1.03
N VAL A 320 9.82 10.31 2.10
CA VAL A 320 8.95 11.08 3.02
C VAL A 320 9.62 12.36 3.52
N ASP A 321 10.95 12.43 3.48
CA ASP A 321 11.71 13.62 3.87
C ASP A 321 11.52 14.82 2.93
N TYR A 322 10.87 14.65 1.76
CA TYR A 322 10.55 15.74 0.83
C TYR A 322 9.07 16.16 0.83
N ASP A 323 8.19 15.46 1.56
CA ASP A 323 6.84 15.94 1.87
C ASP A 323 6.92 17.13 2.86
N GLY A 324 7.74 18.15 2.59
CA GLY A 324 7.89 19.33 3.44
C GLY A 324 9.17 20.15 3.27
N CYS A 325 10.19 19.68 2.57
CA CYS A 325 11.49 20.37 2.53
C CYS A 325 11.73 21.10 1.20
N GLU A 326 11.64 22.42 1.24
CA GLU A 326 12.42 23.26 0.34
C GLU A 326 13.90 23.13 0.72
N ALA A 327 14.78 22.83 -0.24
CA ALA A 327 16.19 22.57 0.05
C ALA A 327 17.12 23.10 -1.04
N MET A 328 18.22 23.74 -0.65
CA MET A 328 19.31 24.11 -1.55
C MET A 328 20.37 23.02 -1.53
N TYR A 329 20.60 22.41 -2.70
CA TYR A 329 21.58 21.36 -2.96
C TYR A 329 22.73 21.92 -3.77
N TYR A 330 23.96 21.70 -3.32
CA TYR A 330 25.14 22.00 -4.12
C TYR A 330 25.67 20.73 -4.80
N CYS A 331 25.82 20.78 -6.11
CA CYS A 331 26.35 19.69 -6.92
C CYS A 331 27.81 20.00 -7.28
N LYS A 332 28.74 19.25 -6.70
CA LYS A 332 30.18 19.42 -6.94
C LYS A 332 30.58 19.13 -8.40
N ASN A 333 29.85 18.25 -9.08
CA ASN A 333 30.19 17.83 -10.45
C ASN A 333 30.02 18.97 -11.47
N ASN A 334 29.12 19.91 -11.20
CA ASN A 334 28.84 21.04 -12.09
C ASN A 334 28.87 22.40 -11.38
N ASP A 335 29.41 22.44 -10.16
CA ASP A 335 29.57 23.64 -9.34
C ASP A 335 28.30 24.51 -9.23
N ALA A 336 27.13 23.89 -9.07
CA ALA A 336 25.85 24.58 -9.16
C ALA A 336 24.91 24.28 -7.99
N PHE A 337 23.94 25.18 -7.79
CA PHE A 337 22.91 25.03 -6.79
C PHE A 337 21.55 24.64 -7.38
N TYR A 338 20.88 23.70 -6.73
CA TYR A 338 19.50 23.30 -7.01
C TYR A 338 18.64 23.64 -5.80
N LEU A 339 17.64 24.50 -5.98
CA LEU A 339 16.54 24.70 -5.06
C LEU A 339 15.48 23.64 -5.36
N LEU A 340 15.38 22.64 -4.48
CA LEU A 340 14.39 21.58 -4.52
C LEU A 340 13.14 22.05 -3.77
N TYR A 341 11.96 21.83 -4.32
CA TYR A 341 10.67 22.20 -3.74
C TYR A 341 9.89 20.96 -3.29
N LYS A 342 8.87 21.20 -2.44
CA LYS A 342 8.01 20.17 -1.85
C LYS A 342 7.20 19.38 -2.88
N ASP A 343 6.84 20.01 -3.99
CA ASP A 343 6.06 19.41 -5.08
C ASP A 343 6.93 18.59 -6.05
N SER A 344 8.15 18.23 -5.64
CA SER A 344 9.15 17.52 -6.47
C SER A 344 9.63 18.32 -7.68
N THR A 345 9.44 19.64 -7.71
CA THR A 345 10.09 20.51 -8.69
C THR A 345 11.44 21.01 -8.19
N TYR A 346 12.32 21.43 -9.10
CA TYR A 346 13.55 22.13 -8.74
C TYR A 346 13.76 23.36 -9.60
N LYS A 347 14.47 24.34 -9.05
CA LYS A 347 15.13 25.43 -9.80
C LYS A 347 16.63 25.27 -9.67
N TYR A 348 17.31 25.35 -10.79
CA TYR A 348 18.75 25.30 -10.92
C TYR A 348 19.26 26.70 -11.25
N SER A 349 20.31 27.13 -10.58
CA SER A 349 21.04 28.34 -10.94
C SER A 349 22.54 28.09 -10.85
N SER A 350 23.22 28.43 -11.93
CA SER A 350 24.68 28.59 -12.02
C SER A 350 24.98 29.96 -12.63
N ASP A 351 26.25 30.33 -12.74
CA ASP A 351 26.64 31.62 -13.33
C ASP A 351 26.19 31.78 -14.79
N ASP A 352 26.07 30.68 -15.54
CA ASP A 352 25.81 30.69 -16.98
C ASP A 352 24.43 30.13 -17.39
N ASP A 353 23.67 29.56 -16.45
CA ASP A 353 22.49 28.76 -16.78
C ASP A 353 21.47 28.73 -15.63
N GLN A 354 20.20 28.90 -15.99
CA GLN A 354 19.03 28.76 -15.13
C GLN A 354 18.04 27.79 -15.77
N SER A 355 17.54 26.83 -14.99
CA SER A 355 16.54 25.89 -15.48
C SER A 355 15.65 25.40 -14.37
N GLU A 356 14.53 24.79 -14.74
CA GLU A 356 13.64 24.10 -13.83
C GLU A 356 13.24 22.73 -14.37
N GLY A 357 12.71 21.89 -13.50
CA GLY A 357 12.29 20.54 -13.84
C GLY A 357 11.79 19.79 -12.62
N THR A 358 11.70 18.47 -12.72
CA THR A 358 11.33 17.61 -11.58
C THR A 358 12.50 16.78 -11.11
N TYR A 359 12.49 16.39 -9.84
CA TYR A 359 13.49 15.52 -9.26
C TYR A 359 12.88 14.30 -8.57
N SER A 360 13.67 13.25 -8.45
CA SER A 360 13.37 12.08 -7.63
C SER A 360 14.63 11.62 -6.89
N VAL A 361 14.47 10.97 -5.74
CA VAL A 361 15.61 10.54 -4.91
C VAL A 361 15.54 9.05 -4.67
N ALA A 362 16.62 8.35 -5.02
CA ALA A 362 16.75 6.92 -4.83
C ALA A 362 18.20 6.57 -4.45
N SER A 363 18.37 5.72 -3.44
CA SER A 363 19.66 5.09 -3.11
C SER A 363 20.86 6.05 -2.93
N GLY A 364 20.63 7.26 -2.39
CA GLY A 364 21.69 8.26 -2.17
C GLY A 364 22.03 9.11 -3.41
N LYS A 365 21.28 8.94 -4.48
CA LYS A 365 21.34 9.76 -5.70
C LYS A 365 20.06 10.56 -5.86
N ILE A 366 20.20 11.75 -6.43
CA ILE A 366 19.09 12.55 -6.93
C ILE A 366 19.09 12.46 -8.47
N LYS A 367 17.94 12.21 -9.07
CA LYS A 367 17.75 12.20 -10.51
C LYS A 367 16.91 13.41 -10.91
N PHE A 368 17.42 14.20 -11.83
CA PHE A 368 16.74 15.36 -12.41
C PHE A 368 16.21 15.01 -13.80
N SER A 369 14.98 15.43 -14.09
CA SER A 369 14.31 15.15 -15.36
C SER A 369 15.16 15.52 -16.59
N ASN A 370 15.91 16.63 -16.50
CA ASN A 370 16.64 17.21 -17.63
C ASN A 370 18.18 17.23 -17.43
N ARG A 371 18.70 16.70 -16.32
CA ARG A 371 20.14 16.82 -15.98
C ARG A 371 20.79 15.52 -15.49
N GLY A 372 20.09 14.39 -15.52
CA GLY A 372 20.65 13.10 -15.13
C GLY A 372 20.73 12.90 -13.61
N GLU A 373 21.60 11.99 -13.16
CA GLU A 373 21.76 11.64 -11.75
C GLU A 373 22.98 12.34 -11.12
N SER A 374 22.87 12.72 -9.84
CA SER A 374 23.97 13.25 -9.05
C SER A 374 24.00 12.68 -7.63
N GLU A 375 25.19 12.65 -7.03
CA GLU A 375 25.42 12.19 -5.65
C GLU A 375 25.02 13.25 -4.63
N TYR A 376 24.49 12.82 -3.48
CA TYR A 376 23.97 13.74 -2.48
C TYR A 376 24.37 13.32 -1.06
N LEU A 377 24.72 14.30 -0.22
CA LEU A 377 25.13 14.08 1.18
C LEU A 377 23.91 14.10 2.12
N PHE A 378 23.57 12.94 2.69
CA PHE A 378 22.55 12.81 3.74
C PHE A 378 23.12 12.16 5.00
N LYS A 379 22.58 12.53 6.17
CA LYS A 379 22.71 11.74 7.39
C LYS A 379 21.47 10.87 7.56
N SER A 380 21.70 9.58 7.83
CA SER A 380 20.65 8.67 8.27
C SER A 380 20.31 8.96 9.74
N ILE A 381 19.06 9.33 10.02
CA ILE A 381 18.54 9.59 11.36
C ILE A 381 17.53 8.49 11.65
N LYS A 382 17.80 7.69 12.69
CA LYS A 382 16.84 6.70 13.16
C LYS A 382 15.95 7.34 14.23
N GLU A 383 14.66 7.48 13.97
CA GLU A 383 13.69 7.96 14.96
C GLU A 383 13.32 6.84 15.96
N SER A 384 12.65 7.24 17.04
CA SER A 384 12.28 6.36 18.16
C SER A 384 11.35 5.22 17.76
N ASN A 385 10.57 5.41 16.69
CA ASN A 385 9.70 4.39 16.10
C ASN A 385 10.47 3.38 15.21
N GLY A 386 11.78 3.56 15.02
CA GLY A 386 12.63 2.70 14.20
C GLY A 386 12.78 3.15 12.74
N ASP A 387 12.05 4.17 12.30
CA ASP A 387 12.15 4.73 10.95
C ASP A 387 13.52 5.38 10.73
N VAL A 388 14.08 5.19 9.53
CA VAL A 388 15.36 5.78 9.14
C VAL A 388 15.11 6.87 8.10
N TYR A 389 15.27 8.12 8.50
CA TYR A 389 15.17 9.32 7.66
C TYR A 389 16.52 9.69 7.07
N LYS A 390 16.55 10.33 5.90
CA LYS A 390 17.77 10.78 5.24
C LYS A 390 17.69 12.28 5.04
N ARG A 391 18.22 13.03 6.02
CA ARG A 391 18.19 14.50 6.02
C ARG A 391 19.52 15.10 5.58
N LEU A 392 19.46 16.30 5.02
CA LEU A 392 20.63 17.15 4.82
C LEU A 392 21.37 17.36 6.15
N TYR A 393 22.69 17.13 6.14
CA TYR A 393 23.50 17.18 7.34
C TYR A 393 23.86 18.62 7.72
N THR A 394 23.83 18.96 9.01
CA THR A 394 24.37 20.23 9.50
C THR A 394 25.86 20.09 9.77
N TYR A 395 26.65 21.02 9.24
CA TYR A 395 28.09 21.05 9.51
C TYR A 395 28.39 21.97 10.69
N LYS A 396 29.38 21.60 11.49
CA LYS A 396 29.89 22.46 12.56
C LYS A 396 31.27 22.96 12.17
N ILE A 397 31.41 24.28 12.12
CA ILE A 397 32.71 24.95 12.07
C ILE A 397 33.05 25.40 13.49
N SER A 398 34.23 25.04 13.97
CA SER A 398 34.77 25.53 15.25
C SER A 398 36.01 26.39 15.03
N PHE A 399 36.19 27.43 15.84
CA PHE A 399 37.28 28.38 15.74
C PHE A 399 38.20 28.30 16.96
N VAL A 400 39.49 28.09 16.76
CA VAL A 400 40.52 28.00 17.81
C VAL A 400 41.40 29.26 17.75
N PRO A 401 41.59 30.00 18.87
CA PRO A 401 41.35 29.61 20.27
C PRO A 401 39.99 30.02 20.86
N GLU A 402 39.16 30.78 20.14
CA GLU A 402 37.93 31.37 20.69
C GLU A 402 36.85 30.36 21.13
N GLN A 403 37.00 29.07 20.79
CA GLN A 403 36.02 27.98 20.99
C GLN A 403 34.61 28.28 20.45
N LYS A 404 34.50 29.23 19.53
CA LYS A 404 33.23 29.59 18.90
C LYS A 404 32.82 28.47 17.94
N VAL A 405 31.57 28.05 18.00
CA VAL A 405 31.00 27.05 17.08
C VAL A 405 29.91 27.69 16.25
N GLN A 406 29.94 27.46 14.94
CA GLN A 406 28.87 27.82 14.01
C GLN A 406 28.23 26.56 13.44
N THR A 407 26.90 26.54 13.48
CA THR A 407 26.10 25.52 12.80
C THR A 407 25.76 26.01 11.40
N LEU A 408 26.16 25.24 10.40
CA LEU A 408 25.93 25.51 8.99
C LEU A 408 24.76 24.66 8.49
N SER A 409 23.84 25.30 7.79
CA SER A 409 22.59 24.71 7.32
C SER A 409 22.08 25.44 6.09
N LEU A 410 20.93 25.00 5.56
CA LEU A 410 20.22 25.68 4.49
C LEU A 410 20.03 27.19 4.76
N LYS A 411 19.71 27.56 6.01
CA LYS A 411 19.41 28.95 6.38
C LYS A 411 20.58 29.91 6.12
N ASN A 412 21.82 29.41 6.14
CA ASN A 412 23.02 30.20 5.86
C ASN A 412 23.79 29.73 4.62
N GLY A 413 23.14 28.94 3.77
CA GLY A 413 23.72 28.43 2.52
C GLY A 413 25.01 27.63 2.71
N TYR A 414 25.24 27.09 3.91
CA TYR A 414 26.48 26.42 4.30
C TYR A 414 27.76 27.27 4.24
N TYR A 415 27.62 28.60 4.26
CA TYR A 415 28.76 29.52 4.38
C TYR A 415 29.10 29.76 5.85
N ALA A 416 30.36 29.58 6.20
CA ALA A 416 30.86 30.01 7.50
C ALA A 416 30.89 31.54 7.56
N LYS A 417 30.36 32.14 8.61
CA LYS A 417 30.53 33.57 8.86
C LYS A 417 31.91 33.80 9.44
N LYS A 418 32.72 34.67 8.83
CA LYS A 418 34.02 35.03 9.40
C LYS A 418 33.84 35.63 10.82
N PRO A 419 34.48 35.08 11.87
CA PRO A 419 34.42 35.67 13.21
C PRO A 419 35.27 36.94 13.27
N SER A 420 35.18 37.66 14.40
CA SER A 420 36.15 38.70 14.73
C SER A 420 37.57 38.12 14.72
N ASN A 421 38.56 38.93 14.35
CA ASN A 421 39.95 38.49 14.44
C ASN A 421 40.32 38.31 15.92
N PRO A 422 40.86 37.14 16.32
CA PRO A 422 41.28 36.91 17.68
C PRO A 422 42.47 37.82 18.02
N LYS A 423 42.72 38.03 19.31
CA LYS A 423 43.87 38.78 19.81
C LYS A 423 44.76 37.87 20.64
N LYS A 424 46.07 37.93 20.41
CA LYS A 424 47.10 37.22 21.19
C LYS A 424 48.23 38.20 21.51
N LYS A 425 48.70 38.19 22.75
CA LYS A 425 49.76 39.10 23.21
C LYS A 425 51.01 38.87 22.37
N ASP A 426 51.67 39.96 21.97
CA ASP A 426 52.94 39.94 21.24
C ASP A 426 52.91 39.23 19.86
N CYS A 427 51.73 38.96 19.30
CA CYS A 427 51.54 38.30 18.00
C CYS A 427 50.56 39.08 17.11
N LYS A 428 50.74 39.01 15.78
CA LYS A 428 49.78 39.54 14.78
C LYS A 428 48.98 38.40 14.15
N PHE A 429 47.65 38.52 14.14
CA PHE A 429 46.78 37.58 13.42
C PHE A 429 46.97 37.71 11.92
N VAL A 430 47.13 36.58 11.23
CA VAL A 430 47.32 36.50 9.77
C VAL A 430 46.01 36.14 9.09
N ASN A 431 45.51 34.92 9.30
CA ASN A 431 44.28 34.39 8.72
C ASN A 431 43.77 33.17 9.50
N TRP A 432 42.59 32.67 9.12
CA TRP A 432 42.08 31.38 9.57
C TRP A 432 42.55 30.30 8.61
N CYS A 433 43.04 29.19 9.14
CA CYS A 433 43.54 28.05 8.37
C CYS A 433 42.89 26.74 8.81
N THR A 434 42.86 25.76 7.92
CA THR A 434 42.62 24.35 8.27
C THR A 434 43.84 23.77 9.01
N VAL A 435 43.70 22.57 9.57
CA VAL A 435 44.76 21.91 10.37
C VAL A 435 46.06 21.68 9.58
N ASP A 436 45.96 21.52 8.27
CA ASP A 436 47.11 21.38 7.35
C ASP A 436 47.74 22.74 6.97
N GLY A 437 47.28 23.85 7.56
CA GLY A 437 47.83 25.19 7.36
C GLY A 437 47.32 25.93 6.13
N LYS A 438 46.42 25.35 5.34
CA LYS A 438 45.82 26.04 4.18
C LYS A 438 44.87 27.14 4.64
N ALA A 439 44.92 28.29 3.96
CA ALA A 439 44.02 29.40 4.22
C ALA A 439 42.57 28.96 3.96
N PHE A 440 41.68 29.22 4.91
CA PHE A 440 40.26 28.94 4.75
C PHE A 440 39.55 30.08 4.02
N ASP A 441 38.84 29.76 2.94
CA ASP A 441 38.01 30.71 2.20
C ASP A 441 36.57 30.72 2.73
N PHE A 442 36.18 31.82 3.37
CA PHE A 442 34.81 32.00 3.88
C PHE A 442 33.76 32.20 2.78
N LYS A 443 34.18 32.36 1.52
CA LYS A 443 33.30 32.34 0.34
C LYS A 443 33.10 30.94 -0.22
N SER A 444 33.77 29.92 0.32
CA SER A 444 33.56 28.54 -0.08
C SER A 444 32.47 27.86 0.75
N ILE A 445 31.75 26.94 0.12
CA ILE A 445 30.74 26.09 0.77
C ILE A 445 31.45 25.10 1.68
N VAL A 446 31.00 25.01 2.93
CA VAL A 446 31.49 23.99 3.85
C VAL A 446 30.74 22.69 3.61
N THR A 447 31.48 21.63 3.27
CA THR A 447 30.92 20.31 2.92
C THR A 447 31.19 19.24 3.99
N GLU A 448 31.91 19.59 5.06
CA GLU A 448 32.14 18.73 6.23
C GLU A 448 32.36 19.57 7.49
N SER A 449 32.22 18.95 8.67
CA SER A 449 32.49 19.66 9.93
C SER A 449 33.99 19.81 10.12
N THR A 450 34.47 21.05 10.31
CA THR A 450 35.89 21.37 10.32
C THR A 450 36.25 22.30 11.47
N GLN A 451 37.47 22.18 11.97
CA GLN A 451 38.04 23.13 12.92
C GLN A 451 39.03 24.06 12.19
N LEU A 452 38.86 25.36 12.40
CA LEU A 452 39.70 26.41 11.86
C LEU A 452 40.59 26.98 12.96
N TYR A 453 41.87 27.10 12.63
CA TYR A 453 42.92 27.55 13.54
C TYR A 453 43.37 28.94 13.16
N ALA A 454 43.53 29.81 14.15
CA ALA A 454 44.13 31.11 13.94
C ALA A 454 45.61 30.95 13.58
N LYS A 455 46.05 31.53 12.46
CA LYS A 455 47.46 31.64 12.12
C LYS A 455 48.03 32.96 12.64
N TRP A 456 49.18 32.88 13.28
CA TRP A 456 49.85 33.99 13.95
C TRP A 456 51.22 34.25 13.33
N ARG A 457 51.69 35.49 13.47
CA ARG A 457 53.07 35.90 13.24
C ARG A 457 53.63 36.53 14.51
N ASP A 458 54.77 36.03 14.98
CA ASP A 458 55.48 36.59 16.15
C ASP A 458 56.27 37.87 15.80
N LYS A 459 56.98 38.43 16.79
CA LYS A 459 57.83 39.62 16.62
C LYS A 459 59.06 39.38 15.74
N ASP A 460 59.52 38.13 15.68
CA ASP A 460 60.69 37.71 14.90
C ASP A 460 60.32 37.37 13.45
N GLY A 461 59.03 37.43 13.11
CA GLY A 461 58.49 37.19 11.78
C GLY A 461 58.10 35.74 11.50
N ASN A 462 58.22 34.83 12.46
CA ASN A 462 57.87 33.43 12.29
C ASN A 462 56.35 33.25 12.32
N GLU A 463 55.83 32.41 11.42
CA GLU A 463 54.42 32.09 11.35
C GLU A 463 54.12 30.72 11.95
N PHE A 464 53.06 30.63 12.73
CA PHE A 464 52.62 29.38 13.36
C PHE A 464 51.10 29.35 13.50
N LEU A 465 50.52 28.14 13.49
CA LEU A 465 49.11 27.95 13.83
C LEU A 465 48.94 27.96 15.35
N GLU A 466 47.84 28.52 15.83
CA GLU A 466 47.44 28.38 17.23
C GLU A 466 47.45 26.90 17.62
N SER A 467 48.11 26.59 18.75
CA SER A 467 48.46 25.23 19.09
C SER A 467 47.23 24.32 19.15
N LEU A 468 47.31 23.15 18.51
CA LEU A 468 46.84 21.93 19.14
C LEU A 468 47.59 21.85 20.47
N SER A 469 46.99 22.28 21.58
CA SER A 469 47.70 22.34 22.86
C SER A 469 48.30 20.97 23.20
N THR A 470 49.62 20.84 23.11
CA THR A 470 50.37 19.80 23.82
C THR A 470 50.50 20.22 25.28
N GLU A 471 49.40 20.11 26.02
CA GLU A 471 49.48 19.35 27.25
C GLU A 471 48.94 17.96 26.91
N ALA A 472 49.86 17.01 26.68
CA ALA A 472 49.49 15.61 26.70
C ALA A 472 49.09 15.22 28.13
N LYS A 473 47.84 15.50 28.51
CA LYS A 473 47.08 14.44 29.17
C LYS A 473 46.65 13.52 28.06
N GLN A 474 47.23 12.32 28.08
CA GLN A 474 46.82 11.13 27.32
C GLN A 474 45.34 11.19 26.94
N PRO A 475 44.95 10.75 25.72
CA PRO A 475 43.55 10.68 25.36
C PRO A 475 42.85 9.81 26.41
N THR A 476 42.04 10.43 27.27
CA THR A 476 41.10 9.68 28.08
C THR A 476 40.09 9.13 27.09
N ASP A 477 40.37 7.89 26.72
CA ASP A 477 39.47 6.96 26.09
C ASP A 477 38.04 7.16 26.60
N TYR A 478 37.24 7.89 25.81
CA TYR A 478 35.82 8.09 26.09
C TYR A 478 35.03 6.77 26.02
N SER A 479 35.64 5.66 25.58
CA SER A 479 35.02 4.33 25.70
C SER A 479 34.87 3.91 27.17
N LYS A 480 35.79 4.29 28.07
CA LYS A 480 35.70 3.94 29.50
C LYS A 480 34.63 4.73 30.24
N TYR A 481 34.35 5.97 29.85
CA TYR A 481 33.26 6.76 30.45
C TYR A 481 31.88 6.35 29.94
N ILE A 482 31.78 5.85 28.71
CA ILE A 482 30.56 5.21 28.20
C ILE A 482 30.34 3.87 28.92
N THR A 483 31.38 3.08 29.17
CA THR A 483 31.27 1.84 29.97
C THR A 483 31.00 2.11 31.45
N ILE A 484 31.58 3.14 32.07
CA ILE A 484 31.30 3.51 33.48
C ILE A 484 29.90 4.12 33.63
N ALA A 485 29.40 4.89 32.66
CA ALA A 485 28.02 5.37 32.67
C ALA A 485 27.00 4.23 32.49
N ILE A 486 27.30 3.25 31.61
CA ILE A 486 26.47 2.04 31.44
C ILE A 486 26.54 1.13 32.68
N CYS A 487 27.72 0.94 33.27
CA CYS A 487 27.88 0.17 34.50
C CYS A 487 27.24 0.87 35.72
N SER A 488 27.25 2.20 35.80
CA SER A 488 26.62 2.95 36.91
C SER A 488 25.09 2.96 36.79
N VAL A 489 24.54 3.00 35.57
CA VAL A 489 23.09 2.85 35.33
C VAL A 489 22.64 1.40 35.59
N LEU A 490 23.47 0.40 35.27
CA LEU A 490 23.21 -1.01 35.60
C LEU A 490 23.40 -1.33 37.10
N LEU A 491 24.34 -0.68 37.81
CA LEU A 491 24.50 -0.83 39.26
C LEU A 491 23.34 -0.15 40.01
N CYS A 492 22.90 1.04 39.58
CA CYS A 492 21.72 1.69 40.14
C CYS A 492 20.43 0.90 39.84
N GLY A 493 20.32 0.28 38.66
CA GLY A 493 19.22 -0.63 38.31
C GLY A 493 19.21 -1.92 39.15
N ALA A 494 20.38 -2.51 39.43
CA ALA A 494 20.50 -3.70 40.27
C ALA A 494 20.25 -3.40 41.77
N ILE A 495 20.63 -2.21 42.27
CA ILE A 495 20.34 -1.79 43.64
C ILE A 495 18.85 -1.48 43.82
N VAL A 496 18.18 -0.84 42.84
CA VAL A 496 16.73 -0.59 42.88
C VAL A 496 15.93 -1.89 42.70
N GLY A 497 16.36 -2.80 41.82
CA GLY A 497 15.76 -4.13 41.66
C GLY A 497 15.94 -5.04 42.88
N GLY A 498 17.10 -5.02 43.51
CA GLY A 498 17.39 -5.76 44.74
C GLY A 498 16.60 -5.25 45.96
N ILE A 499 16.40 -3.93 46.09
CA ILE A 499 15.59 -3.33 47.15
C ILE A 499 14.08 -3.64 46.97
N LEU A 500 13.59 -3.75 45.73
CA LEU A 500 12.20 -4.14 45.45
C LEU A 500 11.94 -5.63 45.71
N ILE A 501 12.90 -6.52 45.42
CA ILE A 501 12.80 -7.95 45.72
C ILE A 501 12.93 -8.20 47.25
N LEU A 502 13.79 -7.46 47.96
CA LEU A 502 13.93 -7.56 49.42
C LEU A 502 12.76 -6.91 50.19
N LYS A 503 12.03 -5.93 49.60
CA LYS A 503 10.77 -5.42 50.15
C LYS A 503 9.55 -6.30 49.82
N GLY A 504 9.60 -7.11 48.76
CA GLY A 504 8.56 -8.10 48.43
C GLY A 504 8.62 -9.38 49.28
N GLY A 505 9.79 -9.73 49.82
CA GLY A 505 10.00 -10.93 50.66
C GLY A 505 9.65 -10.76 52.15
N LYS A 506 9.17 -9.59 52.59
CA LYS A 506 8.62 -9.36 53.93
C LYS A 506 7.14 -8.96 53.88
N LYS A 507 6.34 -9.75 53.18
CA LYS A 507 4.95 -9.98 53.56
C LYS A 507 4.71 -11.48 53.56
N LYS A 508 4.53 -11.99 54.78
CA LYS A 508 3.70 -13.16 55.05
C LYS A 508 2.35 -13.03 54.37
#